data_AF-A0A7W7LDY6-F1
#
_entry.id   AF-A0A7W7LDY6-F1
#
_cell.length_a   1.000
_cell.length_b   1.000
_cell.length_c   1.000
_cell.angle_alpha   90.00
_cell.angle_beta   90.00
_cell.angle_gamma   90.00
#
_symmetry.space_group_name_H-M   'P 1'
#
loop_
_entity.id
_entity.type
_entity.pdbx_description
1 polymer ?
#
loop_
_entity_poly.entity_id
_entity_poly.type
_entity_poly.pdbx_seq_one_letter_code
_entity_poly.pdbx_strand_id
1 'polypeptide(L)' 'MAGAAPDAARAERVLLNVHPDSKAAVAAYRAWGYRKVGDARPWVGADLHDVMLLDLR' A
#
# COMPACT_ATOMS: atom_id res chain seq x y z
N MET A 1 17.20 27.09 -22.89
CA MET A 1 17.57 25.97 -22.02
C MET A 1 16.28 25.38 -21.46
N ALA A 2 15.80 24.27 -22.02
CA ALA A 2 14.61 23.60 -21.50
C ALA A 2 15.05 22.80 -20.26
N GLY A 3 14.57 23.16 -19.08
CA GLY A 3 14.82 22.40 -17.86
C GLY A 3 14.20 21.01 -18.01
N ALA A 4 15.01 19.98 -17.80
CA ALA A 4 14.51 18.61 -17.72
C ALA A 4 13.45 18.56 -16.62
N ALA A 5 12.27 18.02 -16.95
CA ALA A 5 11.29 17.67 -15.92
C ALA A 5 11.99 16.76 -14.91
N PRO A 6 11.74 16.91 -13.59
CA PRO A 6 12.30 15.99 -12.61
C PRO A 6 11.95 14.57 -13.03
N ASP A 7 12.96 13.70 -13.09
CA ASP A 7 12.77 12.27 -13.29
C ASP A 7 11.61 11.82 -12.40
N ALA A 8 10.57 11.24 -13.00
CA ALA A 8 9.44 10.74 -12.23
C ALA A 8 9.99 9.75 -11.21
N ALA A 9 9.95 10.12 -9.93
CA ALA A 9 10.58 9.34 -8.87
C ALA A 9 10.07 7.90 -8.95
N ARG A 10 10.96 6.96 -9.27
CA ARG A 10 10.60 5.55 -9.32
C ARG A 10 10.19 5.14 -7.91
N ALA A 11 8.93 4.79 -7.73
CA ALA A 11 8.45 4.31 -6.44
C ALA A 11 9.14 2.99 -6.11
N GLU A 12 9.81 2.92 -4.97
CA GLU A 12 10.45 1.69 -4.49
C GLU A 12 9.45 0.76 -3.79
N ARG A 13 8.38 1.32 -3.21
CA ARG A 13 7.40 0.58 -2.40
C ARG A 13 6.01 1.15 -2.56
N VAL A 14 5.00 0.30 -2.45
CA VAL A 14 3.58 0.68 -2.39
C VAL A 14 3.01 0.28 -1.05
N LEU A 15 2.30 1.20 -0.40
CA LEU A 15 1.54 0.95 0.80
C LEU A 15 0.04 1.05 0.51
N LEU A 16 -0.72 0.13 1.09
CA LEU A 16 -2.19 0.19 1.08
C LEU A 16 -2.75 -0.19 2.46
N ASN A 17 -3.93 0.34 2.76
CA ASN A 17 -4.70 -0.03 3.93
C ASN A 17 -5.89 -0.88 3.47
N VAL A 18 -6.08 -2.06 4.05
CA VAL A 18 -7.21 -2.94 3.75
C VAL A 18 -7.92 -3.35 5.03
N HIS A 19 -9.26 -3.31 5.02
CA HIS A 19 -10.03 -3.79 6.15
C HIS A 19 -9.80 -5.31 6.30
N PRO A 20 -9.44 -5.82 7.49
CA PRO A 20 -9.06 -7.21 7.67
C PRO A 20 -10.20 -8.20 7.35
N ASP A 21 -11.45 -7.75 7.42
CA ASP A 21 -12.62 -8.57 7.06
C ASP A 21 -12.96 -8.58 5.58
N SER A 22 -12.32 -7.76 4.76
CA SER A 22 -12.39 -7.83 3.30
C SER A 22 -11.53 -8.99 2.78
N LYS A 23 -11.90 -10.23 3.13
CA LYS A 23 -11.09 -11.44 2.90
C LYS A 23 -10.65 -11.62 1.44
N ALA A 24 -11.54 -11.30 0.48
CA ALA A 24 -11.22 -11.37 -0.94
C ALA A 24 -10.13 -10.38 -1.35
N ALA A 25 -10.20 -9.14 -0.86
CA ALA A 25 -9.19 -8.12 -1.13
C ALA A 25 -7.85 -8.49 -0.49
N VAL A 26 -7.88 -8.94 0.77
CA VAL A 26 -6.67 -9.42 1.48
C VAL A 26 -6.02 -10.57 0.69
N ALA A 27 -6.79 -11.55 0.24
CA ALA A 27 -6.28 -12.67 -0.54
C ALA A 27 -5.65 -12.21 -1.87
N ALA A 28 -6.31 -11.29 -2.59
CA ALA A 28 -5.79 -10.74 -3.83
C ALA A 28 -4.45 -10.00 -3.60
N TYR A 29 -4.38 -9.12 -2.61
CA TYR A 29 -3.15 -8.38 -2.31
C TYR A 29 -2.00 -9.31 -1.90
N ARG A 30 -2.28 -10.35 -1.10
CA ARG A 30 -1.30 -11.39 -0.77
C ARG A 30 -0.80 -12.12 -2.01
N ALA A 31 -1.69 -12.49 -2.94
CA ALA A 31 -1.32 -13.15 -4.18
C ALA A 31 -0.46 -12.26 -5.09
N TRP A 32 -0.64 -10.94 -5.03
CA TRP A 32 0.20 -9.96 -5.73
C TRP A 32 1.53 -9.67 -5.02
N GLY A 33 1.79 -10.30 -3.87
CA GLY A 33 3.05 -10.17 -3.14
C GLY A 33 3.05 -9.09 -2.06
N TYR A 34 1.91 -8.45 -1.78
CA TYR A 34 1.82 -7.55 -0.64
C TYR A 34 1.96 -8.34 0.67
N ARG A 35 2.65 -7.75 1.64
CA ARG A 35 2.80 -8.28 3.01
C ARG A 35 2.28 -7.29 4.04
N LYS A 36 1.54 -7.77 5.03
CA LYS A 36 1.16 -6.95 6.20
C LYS A 36 2.43 -6.53 6.95
N VAL A 37 2.56 -5.24 7.21
CA VAL A 37 3.67 -4.62 7.96
C VAL A 37 3.21 -3.91 9.23
N GLY A 38 1.91 -3.73 9.40
CA GLY A 38 1.33 -3.15 10.60
C GLY A 38 -0.18 -3.02 10.48
N ASP A 39 -0.75 -2.23 11.37
CA ASP A 39 -2.16 -1.88 11.40
C ASP A 39 -2.31 -0.37 11.64
N ALA A 40 -3.37 0.21 11.09
CA ALA A 40 -3.63 1.64 11.17
C ALA A 40 -5.12 1.93 11.12
N ARG A 41 -5.53 3.05 11.74
CA ARG A 41 -6.85 3.65 11.51
C ARG A 41 -6.69 4.74 10.44
N PRO A 42 -7.20 4.54 9.21
CA PRO A 42 -6.94 5.46 8.11
C PRO A 42 -7.57 6.84 8.29
N TRP A 43 -8.62 6.96 9.12
CA TRP A 43 -9.20 8.22 9.57
C TRP A 43 -9.78 8.08 10.99
N VAL A 44 -10.14 9.21 11.61
CA VAL A 44 -10.73 9.22 12.96
C VAL A 44 -12.04 8.45 12.97
N GLY A 45 -12.17 7.49 13.89
CA GLY A 45 -13.34 6.62 14.01
C GLY A 45 -13.38 5.45 13.03
N ALA A 46 -12.40 5.32 12.13
CA ALA A 46 -12.29 4.15 11.26
C ALA A 46 -11.96 2.88 12.06
N ASP A 47 -12.42 1.74 11.57
CA ASP A 47 -11.97 0.43 12.02
C ASP A 47 -10.48 0.23 11.74
N LEU A 48 -9.90 -0.75 12.42
CA LEU A 48 -8.50 -1.08 12.24
C LEU A 48 -8.29 -1.73 10.86
N HIS A 49 -7.37 -1.18 10.07
CA HIS A 49 -7.00 -1.71 8.76
C HIS A 49 -5.60 -2.32 8.83
N ASP A 50 -5.39 -3.39 8.08
CA ASP A 50 -4.07 -3.92 7.82
C ASP A 50 -3.32 -2.97 6.88
N VAL A 51 -2.13 -2.56 7.29
CA VAL A 51 -1.18 -1.85 6.41
C VAL A 51 -0.37 -2.90 5.67
N MET A 52 -0.50 -2.93 4.36
CA MET A 52 0.20 -3.87 3.49
C MET A 52 1.22 -3.16 2.60
N LEU A 53 2.37 -3.80 2.39
CA LEU A 53 3.49 -3.28 1.62
C LEU A 53 3.85 -4.20 0.46
N LEU A 54 4.09 -3.64 -0.71
CA LEU A 54 4.71 -4.28 -1.86
C LEU A 54 6.03 -3.58 -2.18
N ASP A 55 7.12 -4.34 -2.24
CA ASP A 55 8.43 -3.86 -2.70
C ASP A 55 8.50 -3.98 -4.24
N LEU A 56 8.84 -2.89 -4.94
CA LEU A 56 8.76 -2.78 -6.41
C LEU A 56 10.06 -3.07 -7.16
N ARG A 57 11.17 -3.35 -6.47
CA ARG A 57 12.52 -3.70 -6.99
C ARG A 57 13.01 -2.88 -8.19
#